data_AF-A0A7C5BZM3-F1
#
_entry.id   AF-A0A7C5BZM3-F1
#
_cell.length_a   1.000
_cell.length_b   1.000
_cell.length_c   1.000
_cell.angle_alpha   90.00
_cell.angle_beta   90.00
_cell.angle_gamma   90.00
#
_symmetry.space_group_name_H-M   'P 1'
#
loop_
_entity.id
_entity.type
_entity.pdbx_description
1 polymer ?
#
loop_
_entity_poly.entity_id
_entity_poly.type
_entity_poly.pdbx_seq_one_letter_code
_entity_poly.pdbx_strand_id
1 'polypeptide(L)' 'MEPSLPLAYLFGSPGPMELLIIGIIILLLFGNRLPSVMRSLGRGVVEFKKGLQGIEDGETPSSTSQGSEGSKPASTTNG' A
#
# COMPACT_ATOMS: atom_id res chain seq x y z
N MET A 1 8.39 12.20 43.63
CA MET A 1 9.58 11.62 42.98
C MET A 1 9.19 11.40 41.53
N GLU A 2 9.63 12.31 40.66
CA GLU A 2 9.38 12.24 39.22
C GLU A 2 9.93 10.90 38.70
N PRO A 3 9.11 10.04 38.08
CA PRO A 3 9.64 8.86 37.42
C PRO A 3 10.49 9.33 36.25
N SER A 4 11.81 9.20 36.37
CA SER A 4 12.71 9.36 35.24
C SER A 4 12.21 8.42 34.12
N LEU A 5 12.05 9.00 32.94
CA LEU A 5 11.42 8.41 31.76
C LEU A 5 12.17 7.27 31.04
N PRO A 6 13.41 6.81 31.36
CA PRO A 6 14.15 5.98 30.41
C PRO A 6 13.79 4.49 30.42
N LEU A 7 13.13 3.95 31.46
CA LEU A 7 12.91 2.50 31.57
C LEU A 7 11.54 2.02 31.09
N ALA A 8 10.48 2.82 31.28
CA ALA A 8 9.14 2.47 30.81
C ALA A 8 9.04 2.48 29.27
N TYR A 9 9.90 3.27 28.62
CA TYR A 9 10.02 3.36 27.17
C TYR A 9 10.55 2.07 26.52
N LEU A 10 11.39 1.29 27.21
CA LEU A 10 11.97 0.05 26.65
C LEU A 10 11.03 -1.17 26.70
N PHE A 11 10.01 -1.16 27.56
CA PHE A 11 9.09 -2.29 27.75
C PHE A 11 7.66 -2.02 27.23
N GLY A 12 7.41 -0.83 26.68
CA GLY A 12 6.14 -0.44 26.09
C GLY A 12 6.20 -0.42 24.57
N SER A 13 5.11 -0.78 23.90
CA SER A 13 4.96 -0.52 22.46
C SER A 13 5.19 0.98 22.20
N PRO A 14 6.03 1.36 21.22
CA PRO A 14 6.33 2.76 20.95
C PRO A 14 5.05 3.53 20.67
N GLY A 15 4.86 4.63 21.39
CA GLY A 15 3.64 5.43 21.27
C GLY A 15 3.55 6.14 19.91
N PRO A 16 2.36 6.64 19.51
CA PRO A 16 2.20 7.37 18.25
C PRO A 16 3.15 8.56 18.10
N MET A 17 3.44 9.27 19.20
CA MET A 17 4.39 10.40 19.20
C MET A 17 5.84 9.96 18.93
N GLU A 18 6.21 8.79 19.41
CA GLU A 18 7.56 8.24 19.21
C GLU A 18 7.74 7.75 17.76
N LEU A 19 6.74 7.05 17.24
CA LEU A 19 6.72 6.65 15.83
C LEU A 19 6.78 7.85 14.89
N LEU A 20 6.16 8.98 15.27
CA LEU A 20 6.26 10.23 14.51
C LEU A 20 7.68 10.77 14.50
N ILE A 21 8.36 10.80 15.65
CA ILE A 21 9.76 11.27 15.76
C ILE A 21 10.69 10.38 14.93
N ILE A 22 10.56 9.06 15.06
CA ILE A 22 11.33 8.08 14.26
C ILE A 22 11.04 8.26 12.78
N GLY A 23 9.77 8.43 12.41
CA GLY A 23 9.34 8.69 11.04
C GLY A 23 9.96 9.95 10.45
N ILE A 24 10.05 11.03 11.24
CA ILE A 24 10.72 12.27 10.84
C ILE A 24 12.22 12.03 10.63
N ILE A 25 12.91 11.32 11.52
CA ILE A 25 14.33 10.99 11.36
C ILE A 25 14.57 10.19 10.07
N ILE A 26 13.77 9.15 9.83
CA ILE A 26 13.81 8.37 8.60
C ILE A 26 13.55 9.26 7.39
N LEU A 27 12.56 10.16 7.46
CA LEU A 27 12.24 11.09 6.39
C LEU A 27 13.39 12.09 6.14
N LEU A 28 14.15 12.52 7.15
CA LEU A 28 15.30 13.38 6.94
C LEU A 28 16.48 12.64 6.29
N LEU A 29 16.72 11.38 6.68
CA LEU A 29 17.79 10.56 6.13
C LEU A 29 17.51 10.13 4.68
N PHE A 30 16.28 9.67 4.41
CA PHE A 30 15.90 9.13 3.11
C PHE A 30 15.19 10.14 2.22
N GLY A 31 14.54 11.16 2.78
CA GLY A 31 13.82 12.19 2.05
C GLY A 31 12.81 11.62 1.06
N ASN A 32 12.87 12.14 -0.16
CA ASN A 32 12.06 11.69 -1.29
C ASN A 32 12.37 10.26 -1.77
N ARG A 33 13.42 9.60 -1.27
CA ARG A 33 13.72 8.22 -1.67
C ARG A 33 12.74 7.24 -1.04
N LEU A 34 12.31 7.47 0.20
CA LEU A 34 11.39 6.58 0.94
C LEU A 34 10.12 6.20 0.14
N PRO A 35 9.34 7.15 -0.43
CA PRO A 35 8.16 6.83 -1.23
C PRO A 35 8.50 6.09 -2.52
N SER A 36 9.66 6.37 -3.14
CA SER A 36 10.13 5.67 -4.33
C SER A 36 10.41 4.19 -4.04
N VAL A 37 11.09 3.88 -2.93
CA VAL A 37 11.36 2.50 -2.50
C VAL A 37 10.07 1.78 -2.10
N MET A 38 9.18 2.44 -1.36
CA MET A 38 7.87 1.86 -1.04
C MET A 38 7.04 1.57 -2.30
N ARG A 39 7.12 2.43 -3.32
CA ARG A 39 6.43 2.22 -4.59
C ARG A 39 6.97 0.98 -5.31
N SER A 40 8.29 0.84 -5.43
CA SER A 40 8.90 -0.31 -6.11
C SER A 40 8.67 -1.61 -5.35
N LEU A 41 8.82 -1.60 -4.02
CA LEU A 41 8.53 -2.75 -3.16
C LEU A 41 7.04 -3.13 -3.22
N GLY A 42 6.14 -2.14 -3.15
CA GLY A 42 4.70 -2.39 -3.23
C GLY A 42 4.28 -3.02 -4.56
N ARG A 43 4.88 -2.61 -5.68
CA ARG A 43 4.65 -3.28 -6.99
C ARG A 43 5.12 -4.73 -6.96
N GLY A 44 6.33 -5.00 -6.44
CA GLY A 44 6.86 -6.36 -6.31
C GLY A 44 6.00 -7.25 -5.42
N VAL A 45 5.51 -6.74 -4.28
CA VAL A 45 4.59 -7.49 -3.39
C VAL A 45 3.27 -7.80 -4.08
N VAL A 46 2.71 -6.86 -4.86
CA VAL A 46 1.46 -7.08 -5.61
C VAL A 46 1.64 -8.13 -6.69
N GLU A 47 2.73 -8.07 -7.46
CA GLU A 47 3.05 -9.06 -8.49
C GLU A 47 3.34 -10.43 -7.90
N PHE A 48 4.07 -10.49 -6.78
CA PHE A 48 4.31 -11.71 -6.03
C PHE A 48 3.00 -12.34 -5.56
N LYS A 49 2.09 -11.56 -4.97
CA LYS A 49 0.76 -12.05 -4.56
C LYS A 49 -0.06 -12.54 -5.74
N LYS A 50 0.00 -11.88 -6.91
CA LYS A 50 -0.68 -12.34 -8.14
C LYS A 50 -0.10 -13.64 -8.67
N GLY A 51 1.21 -13.80 -8.64
CA GLY A 51 1.90 -15.03 -9.02
C GLY A 51 1.51 -16.20 -8.12
N LEU A 52 1.44 -15.98 -6.79
CA LEU A 52 0.99 -17.00 -5.84
C LEU A 52 -0.48 -17.40 -6.06
N GLN A 53 -1.39 -16.43 -6.21
CA GLN A 53 -2.80 -16.72 -6.50
C GLN A 53 -2.98 -17.49 -7.81
N GLY A 54 -2.24 -17.14 -8.87
CA GLY A 54 -2.30 -17.88 -10.14
C GLY A 54 -1.73 -19.30 -10.09
N ILE A 55 -1.02 -19.67 -9.03
CA ILE A 55 -0.54 -21.04 -8.78
C ILE A 55 -1.54 -21.82 -7.91
N GLU A 56 -2.20 -21.15 -6.96
CA GLU A 56 -3.29 -21.75 -6.16
C GLU A 56 -4.57 -21.97 -7.00
N ASP A 57 -4.88 -21.04 -7.91
CA ASP A 57 -6.07 -21.06 -8.76
C ASP A 57 -5.79 -21.73 -10.11
N GLY A 58 -5.36 -22.99 -10.10
CA GLY A 58 -4.98 -23.78 -11.27
C GLY A 58 -6.06 -24.01 -12.35
N GLU A 59 -7.16 -23.26 -12.40
CA GLU A 59 -8.18 -23.35 -13.45
C GLU A 59 -8.85 -21.99 -13.75
N THR A 60 -8.83 -21.59 -15.02
CA THR A 60 -9.63 -20.55 -15.72
C THR A 60 -9.12 -19.09 -15.68
N PRO A 61 -8.82 -18.48 -16.84
CA PRO A 61 -8.45 -17.06 -16.94
C PRO A 61 -9.69 -16.19 -16.68
N SER A 62 -9.84 -15.67 -15.46
CA SER A 62 -10.78 -14.58 -15.20
C SER A 62 -10.21 -13.30 -15.81
N SER A 63 -10.55 -13.08 -17.07
CA SER A 63 -10.58 -11.77 -17.73
C SER A 63 -11.24 -10.76 -16.81
N THR A 64 -10.43 -9.97 -16.09
CA THR A 64 -10.86 -8.70 -15.54
C THR A 64 -10.79 -7.67 -16.67
N SER A 65 -11.82 -7.73 -17.51
CA SER A 65 -12.24 -6.61 -18.33
C SER A 65 -12.96 -5.62 -17.41
N GLN A 66 -12.31 -4.52 -17.02
CA GLN A 66 -13.03 -3.34 -16.54
C GLN A 66 -12.22 -2.06 -16.72
N GLY A 67 -12.82 -1.14 -17.49
CA GLY A 67 -12.30 0.15 -17.94
C GLY A 67 -11.98 0.09 -19.44
N SER A 68 -12.87 0.40 -20.38
CA SER A 68 -13.89 1.45 -20.36
C SER A 68 -14.88 1.20 -21.50
N GLU A 69 -16.14 0.85 -21.21
CA GLU A 69 -17.23 0.96 -22.20
C GLU A 69 -18.56 1.06 -21.47
N GLY A 70 -19.22 2.19 -21.68
CA GLY A 70 -20.39 2.68 -20.95
C GLY A 70 -20.22 4.20 -20.83
N SER A 71 -20.67 5.02 -21.79
CA SER A 71 -22.07 5.08 -22.20
C SER A 71 -22.20 5.87 -23.51
N LYS A 72 -22.77 5.27 -24.57
CA LYS A 72 -23.85 5.89 -25.36
C LYS A 72 -24.46 4.88 -26.35
N PRO A 73 -25.54 4.16 -26.00
CA PRO A 73 -26.36 3.46 -26.98
C PRO A 73 -27.35 4.44 -27.64
N ALA A 74 -27.59 4.22 -28.93
CA ALA A 74 -28.85 4.48 -29.64
C ALA A 74 -29.48 5.89 -29.58
N SER A 75 -29.34 6.63 -30.68
CA SER A 75 -30.44 7.44 -31.22
C SER A 75 -30.55 7.20 -32.73
N THR A 76 -31.09 6.05 -33.09
CA THR A 76 -31.76 5.83 -34.39
C THR A 76 -33.20 5.47 -34.05
N THR A 77 -34.12 6.42 -34.24
CA THR A 77 -35.54 6.12 -34.44
C THR A 77 -36.09 7.10 -35.46
N ASN A 78 -36.85 6.56 -36.42
CA ASN A 78 -37.36 7.21 -37.63
C ASN A 78 -38.55 8.14 -37.34
N GLY A 79 -38.75 9.12 -38.23
CA GLY A 79 -39.91 10.00 -38.31
C GLY A 79 -39.65 11.17 -39.24
#